data_AF-A0A9D8J1T3-F1
#
_entry.id   AF-A0A9D8J1T3-F1
#
_cell.length_a   1.000
_cell.length_b   1.000
_cell.length_c   1.000
_cell.angle_alpha   90.00
_cell.angle_beta   90.00
_cell.angle_gamma   90.00
#
_symmetry.space_group_name_H-M   'P 1'
#
loop_
_entity.id
_entity.type
_entity.pdbx_description
1 polymer ?
#
loop_
_entity_poly.entity_id
_entity_poly.type
_entity_poly.pdbx_seq_one_letter_code
_entity_poly.pdbx_strand_id
1 'polypeptide(L)'
;MFLNSIKFRAAIFGRHVGQSSIACLTAMTQGDFSSVTAKHWIVASTTGVIAGALAILISFTPLFRRYNPIVSFAIISFLGTLIADRLAHPSHFGGPWSEALATALGAAAISILISLAPVAAAVERLEAP
;
A
#
# COMPACT_ATOMS: atom_id res chain seq x y z
N MET A 1 9.11 15.15 -19.69
CA MET A 1 8.52 13.82 -19.96
C MET A 1 9.17 12.68 -19.17
N PHE A 2 10.45 12.32 -19.38
CA PHE A 2 11.08 11.17 -18.68
C PHE A 2 11.16 11.33 -17.15
N LEU A 3 11.64 12.48 -16.66
CA LEU A 3 11.77 12.77 -15.22
C LEU A 3 10.43 12.75 -14.48
N ASN A 4 9.35 13.26 -15.09
CA ASN A 4 8.01 13.23 -14.49
C ASN A 4 7.51 11.79 -14.34
N SER A 5 7.78 10.93 -15.33
CA SER A 5 7.40 9.52 -15.27
C SER A 5 8.13 8.74 -14.16
N ILE A 6 9.38 9.11 -13.83
CA ILE A 6 10.12 8.54 -12.71
C ILE A 6 9.55 9.06 -11.39
N LYS A 7 9.34 10.37 -11.27
CA LYS A 7 8.76 10.99 -10.07
C LYS A 7 7.38 10.42 -9.74
N PHE A 8 6.55 10.24 -10.76
CA PHE A 8 5.23 9.63 -10.62
C PHE A 8 5.31 8.20 -10.06
N ARG A 9 6.14 7.34 -10.66
CA ARG A 9 6.31 5.95 -10.19
C ARG A 9 6.95 5.87 -8.81
N ALA A 10 7.91 6.75 -8.50
CA ALA A 10 8.49 6.86 -7.18
C ALA A 10 7.45 7.29 -6.14
N ALA A 11 6.54 8.21 -6.49
CA ALA A 11 5.44 8.62 -5.63
C ALA A 11 4.43 7.49 -5.39
N ILE A 12 4.06 6.74 -6.44
CA ILE A 12 3.23 5.53 -6.32
C ILE A 12 3.91 4.54 -5.37
N PHE A 13 5.19 4.24 -5.60
CA PHE A 13 5.94 3.31 -4.77
C PHE A 13 5.93 3.74 -3.31
N GLY A 14 6.35 4.97 -3.00
CA GLY A 14 6.41 5.48 -1.63
C GLY A 14 5.04 5.47 -0.93
N ARG A 15 3.99 5.85 -1.66
CA ARG A 15 2.60 5.82 -1.16
C ARG A 15 2.20 4.40 -0.75
N HIS A 16 2.44 3.41 -1.62
CA HIS A 16 2.10 2.02 -1.37
C HIS A 16 2.97 1.35 -0.31
N VAL A 17 4.27 1.66 -0.24
CA VAL A 17 5.12 1.24 0.86
C VAL A 17 4.58 1.76 2.19
N GLY A 18 4.34 3.07 2.30
CA GLY A 18 3.92 3.69 3.56
C GLY A 18 2.59 3.13 4.08
N GLN A 19 1.54 3.14 3.26
CA GLN A 19 0.21 2.70 3.71
C GLN A 19 0.16 1.21 4.06
N SER A 20 0.83 0.35 3.30
CA SER A 20 0.86 -1.09 3.54
C SER A 20 1.70 -1.44 4.76
N SER A 21 2.84 -0.77 4.96
CA SER A 21 3.65 -0.94 6.18
C SER A 21 2.90 -0.49 7.43
N ILE A 22 2.23 0.67 7.40
CA ILE A 22 1.44 1.16 8.55
C ILE A 22 0.30 0.19 8.87
N ALA A 23 -0.44 -0.26 7.85
CA ALA A 23 -1.53 -1.21 8.04
C ALA A 23 -1.04 -2.54 8.63
N CYS A 24 0.06 -3.09 8.09
CA CYS A 24 0.64 -4.36 8.54
C CYS A 24 1.16 -4.26 9.98
N LEU A 25 1.85 -3.17 10.30
CA LEU A 25 2.34 -2.92 11.66
C LEU A 25 1.17 -2.86 12.66
N THR A 26 0.10 -2.15 12.30
CA THR A 26 -1.10 -2.03 13.13
C THR A 26 -1.79 -3.38 13.31
N ALA A 27 -1.91 -4.18 12.25
CA ALA A 27 -2.56 -5.49 12.30
C ALA A 27 -1.78 -6.50 13.15
N MET A 28 -0.46 -6.59 12.95
CA MET A 28 0.41 -7.50 13.72
C MET A 28 0.39 -7.20 15.21
N THR A 29 0.36 -5.92 15.60
CA THR A 29 0.30 -5.51 17.01
C THR A 29 -1.13 -5.37 17.54
N GLN A 30 -2.14 -5.66 16.71
CA GLN A 30 -3.56 -5.50 17.04
C GLN A 30 -3.89 -4.09 17.59
N GLY A 31 -3.17 -3.07 17.11
CA GLY A 31 -3.29 -1.68 17.56
C GLY A 31 -2.45 -1.28 18.78
N ASP A 32 -1.79 -2.21 19.47
CA ASP A 32 -0.89 -1.90 20.59
C ASP A 32 0.54 -1.60 20.12
N PHE A 33 0.80 -0.34 19.79
CA PHE A 33 2.12 0.09 19.33
C PHE A 33 3.23 -0.01 20.38
N SER A 34 2.91 -0.22 21.66
CA SER A 34 3.94 -0.43 22.69
C SER A 34 4.65 -1.78 22.55
N SER A 35 4.00 -2.74 21.87
CA SER A 35 4.52 -4.08 21.58
C SER A 35 5.38 -4.16 20.31
N VAL A 36 5.59 -3.04 19.62
CA VAL A 36 6.37 -3.01 18.37
C VAL A 36 7.82 -3.43 18.63
N THR A 37 8.33 -4.31 17.78
CA THR A 37 9.72 -4.81 17.86
C THR A 37 10.41 -4.60 16.51
N ALA A 38 11.73 -4.80 16.47
CA ALA A 38 12.48 -4.79 15.21
C ALA A 38 11.94 -5.82 14.19
N LYS A 39 11.45 -6.97 14.66
CA LYS A 39 10.83 -7.98 13.80
C LYS A 39 9.56 -7.44 13.14
N HIS A 40 8.71 -6.74 13.90
CA HIS A 40 7.51 -6.09 13.35
C HIS A 40 7.88 -5.07 12.26
N TRP A 41 8.91 -4.26 12.48
CA TRP A 41 9.40 -3.33 11.47
C TRP A 41 9.91 -4.00 10.19
N ILE A 42 10.69 -5.08 10.32
CA ILE A 42 11.20 -5.83 9.16
C ILE A 42 10.05 -6.41 8.34
N VAL A 43 9.09 -7.05 9.01
CA VAL A 43 7.92 -7.65 8.34
C VAL A 43 7.07 -6.57 7.67
N ALA A 44 6.70 -5.51 8.39
CA ALA A 44 5.90 -4.41 7.84
C ALA A 44 6.59 -3.72 6.66
N SER A 45 7.91 -3.52 6.72
CA SER A 45 8.69 -2.93 5.62
C SER A 45 8.74 -3.85 4.41
N THR A 46 8.88 -5.16 4.63
CA THR A 46 8.85 -6.17 3.57
C THR A 46 7.49 -6.20 2.87
N THR A 47 6.40 -6.21 3.63
CA THR A 47 5.02 -6.09 3.12
C THR A 47 4.85 -4.81 2.30
N GLY A 48 5.33 -3.68 2.81
CA GLY A 48 5.29 -2.39 2.12
C GLY A 48 6.04 -2.41 0.79
N VAL A 49 7.29 -2.89 0.78
CA VAL A 49 8.13 -2.95 -0.43
C VAL A 49 7.50 -3.84 -1.50
N ILE A 50 6.97 -5.02 -1.12
CA ILE A 50 6.29 -5.92 -2.06
C ILE A 50 5.04 -5.23 -2.64
N ALA A 51 4.20 -4.61 -1.80
CA ALA A 51 3.01 -3.89 -2.24
C ALA A 51 3.35 -2.71 -3.16
N GLY A 52 4.40 -1.95 -2.83
CA GLY A 52 4.92 -0.87 -3.65
C GLY A 52 5.42 -1.35 -5.02
N ALA A 53 6.16 -2.46 -5.05
CA ALA A 53 6.63 -3.05 -6.30
C ALA A 53 5.46 -3.50 -7.18
N LEU A 54 4.45 -4.15 -6.60
CA LEU A 54 3.22 -4.53 -7.32
C LEU A 54 2.49 -3.31 -7.88
N ALA A 55 2.42 -2.21 -7.12
CA ALA A 55 1.82 -0.97 -7.59
C ALA A 55 2.57 -0.34 -8.77
N ILE A 56 3.92 -0.36 -8.75
CA ILE A 56 4.73 0.04 -9.91
C ILE A 56 4.38 -0.84 -11.11
N LEU A 57 4.34 -2.16 -10.96
CA LEU A 57 4.03 -3.09 -12.07
C LEU A 57 2.65 -2.80 -12.67
N ILE A 58 1.64 -2.58 -11.81
CA ILE A 58 0.28 -2.25 -12.25
C ILE A 58 0.22 -0.88 -12.94
N SER A 59 1.07 0.08 -12.55
CA SER A 59 1.13 1.41 -13.19
C SER A 59 1.51 1.38 -14.68
N PHE A 60 2.12 0.27 -15.16
CA PHE A 60 2.40 0.07 -16.59
C PHE A 60 1.19 -0.49 -17.36
N THR A 61 0.15 -0.91 -16.67
CA THR A 61 -1.07 -1.49 -17.26
C THR A 61 -2.18 -0.44 -17.35
N PRO A 62 -3.15 -0.60 -18.26
CA PRO A 62 -4.32 0.30 -18.31
C PRO A 62 -5.22 0.18 -17.08
N LEU A 63 -5.04 -0.86 -16.25
CA LEU A 63 -5.84 -1.08 -15.05
C LEU A 63 -5.75 0.09 -14.07
N PHE A 64 -4.58 0.74 -13.99
CA PHE A 64 -4.36 1.90 -13.15
C PHE A 64 -5.29 3.08 -13.51
N ARG A 65 -5.65 3.21 -14.79
CA ARG A 65 -6.49 4.31 -15.33
C ARG A 65 -7.94 3.91 -15.57
N ARG A 66 -8.34 2.69 -15.18
CA ARG A 66 -9.67 2.16 -15.49
C ARG A 66 -10.79 2.86 -14.70
N TYR A 67 -10.48 3.34 -13.50
CA TYR A 67 -11.40 4.02 -12.59
C TYR A 67 -10.86 5.41 -12.22
N ASN A 68 -11.61 6.15 -11.40
CA ASN A 68 -11.06 7.38 -10.84
C ASN A 68 -9.81 7.08 -9.98
N PRO A 69 -8.88 8.04 -9.83
CA PRO A 69 -7.61 7.78 -9.15
C PRO A 69 -7.78 7.22 -7.73
N ILE A 70 -8.74 7.74 -6.96
CA ILE A 70 -9.02 7.30 -5.58
C ILE A 70 -9.35 5.79 -5.53
N VAL A 71 -10.28 5.34 -6.39
CA VAL A 71 -10.69 3.93 -6.42
C VAL A 71 -9.55 3.05 -6.95
N SER A 72 -8.87 3.47 -8.03
CA SER A 72 -7.72 2.74 -8.56
C SER A 72 -6.64 2.53 -7.49
N PHE A 73 -6.25 3.60 -6.79
CA PHE A 73 -5.27 3.52 -5.70
C PHE A 73 -5.75 2.63 -4.55
N ALA A 74 -7.02 2.74 -4.13
CA ALA A 74 -7.57 1.91 -3.07
C ALA A 74 -7.57 0.41 -3.44
N ILE A 75 -8.00 0.05 -4.66
CA ILE A 75 -8.00 -1.34 -5.14
C ILE A 75 -6.58 -1.90 -5.21
N ILE A 76 -5.63 -1.13 -5.77
CA ILE A 76 -4.22 -1.55 -5.86
C ILE A 76 -3.64 -1.73 -4.45
N SER A 77 -3.97 -0.84 -3.52
CA SER A 77 -3.53 -0.94 -2.12
C SER A 77 -4.10 -2.18 -1.46
N PHE A 78 -5.40 -2.45 -1.64
CA PHE A 78 -6.05 -3.64 -1.11
C PHE A 78 -5.39 -4.92 -1.62
N LEU A 79 -5.39 -5.13 -2.94
CA LEU A 79 -4.90 -6.37 -3.54
C LEU A 79 -3.39 -6.54 -3.35
N GLY A 80 -2.62 -5.46 -3.53
CA GLY A 80 -1.17 -5.48 -3.34
C GLY A 80 -0.78 -5.82 -1.90
N THR A 81 -1.48 -5.24 -0.92
CA THR A 81 -1.21 -5.52 0.50
C THR A 81 -1.66 -6.91 0.90
N LEU A 82 -2.83 -7.37 0.43
CA LEU A 82 -3.32 -8.72 0.71
C LEU A 82 -2.31 -9.79 0.28
N ILE A 83 -1.75 -9.64 -0.92
CA ILE A 83 -0.72 -10.53 -1.46
C ILE A 83 0.58 -10.37 -0.65
N ALA A 84 1.03 -9.14 -0.45
CA ALA A 84 2.29 -8.87 0.22
C ALA A 84 2.33 -9.38 1.67
N ASP A 85 1.28 -9.12 2.45
CA ASP A 85 1.15 -9.54 3.85
C ASP A 85 1.17 -11.08 3.95
N ARG A 86 0.38 -11.73 3.09
CA ARG A 86 0.31 -13.19 3.03
C ARG A 86 1.65 -13.85 2.67
N LEU A 87 2.46 -13.18 1.86
CA LEU A 87 3.80 -13.65 1.49
C LEU A 87 4.84 -13.34 2.57
N ALA A 88 4.68 -12.25 3.32
CA ALA A 88 5.65 -11.79 4.30
C ALA A 88 5.64 -12.63 5.58
N HIS A 89 4.47 -13.11 6.03
CA HIS A 89 4.37 -13.94 7.23
C HIS A 89 3.08 -14.78 7.31
N PRO A 90 3.04 -15.80 8.19
CA PRO A 90 1.79 -16.46 8.58
C PRO A 90 0.87 -15.54 9.38
N SER A 91 -0.44 -15.80 9.30
CA SER A 91 -1.46 -15.09 10.08
C SER A 91 -1.37 -15.43 11.57
N HIS A 92 -1.45 -14.41 12.41
CA HIS A 92 -1.62 -14.43 13.86
C HIS A 92 -3.11 -14.41 14.26
N PHE A 93 -3.98 -14.03 13.32
CA PHE A 93 -5.41 -14.11 13.52
C PHE A 93 -5.88 -15.56 13.31
N GLY A 94 -7.03 -15.92 13.87
CA GLY A 94 -7.55 -17.30 13.90
C GLY A 94 -7.77 -18.00 12.55
N GLY A 95 -7.71 -17.29 11.42
CA GLY A 95 -7.78 -17.86 10.07
C GLY A 95 -6.62 -17.41 9.16
N PRO A 96 -6.19 -18.23 8.18
CA PRO A 96 -4.96 -18.01 7.40
C PRO A 96 -4.96 -16.76 6.51
N TRP A 97 -6.13 -16.16 6.27
CA TRP A 97 -6.30 -14.95 5.46
C TRP A 97 -6.85 -13.77 6.26
N SER A 98 -7.26 -13.99 7.51
CA SER A 98 -8.02 -13.01 8.27
C SER A 98 -7.19 -11.77 8.61
N GLU A 99 -5.93 -11.95 9.02
CA GLU A 99 -5.01 -10.83 9.22
C GLU A 99 -4.72 -10.12 7.90
N ALA A 100 -4.35 -10.85 6.85
CA ALA A 100 -4.05 -10.26 5.54
C ALA A 100 -5.22 -9.45 4.96
N LEU A 101 -6.47 -9.91 5.15
CA LEU A 101 -7.67 -9.16 4.77
C LEU A 101 -7.85 -7.90 5.62
N ALA A 102 -7.66 -7.98 6.94
CA ALA A 102 -7.72 -6.81 7.82
C ALA A 102 -6.64 -5.79 7.46
N THR A 103 -5.41 -6.23 7.22
CA THR A 103 -4.29 -5.41 6.74
C THR A 103 -4.62 -4.76 5.41
N ALA A 104 -5.15 -5.51 4.45
CA ALA A 104 -5.53 -4.99 3.13
C ALA A 104 -6.65 -3.95 3.20
N LEU A 105 -7.67 -4.16 4.04
CA LEU A 105 -8.72 -3.19 4.31
C LEU A 105 -8.15 -1.92 4.95
N GLY A 106 -7.26 -2.07 5.94
CA GLY A 106 -6.57 -0.94 6.57
C GLY A 106 -5.74 -0.13 5.56
N ALA A 107 -4.96 -0.79 4.71
CA ALA A 107 -4.18 -0.13 3.67
C ALA A 107 -5.07 0.58 2.64
N ALA A 108 -6.20 -0.02 2.25
CA ALA A 108 -7.17 0.62 1.36
C ALA A 108 -7.84 1.84 2.01
N ALA A 109 -8.16 1.78 3.30
CA ALA A 109 -8.69 2.92 4.05
C ALA A 109 -7.66 4.06 4.11
N ILE A 110 -6.40 3.75 4.46
CA ILE A 110 -5.30 4.73 4.45
C ILE A 110 -5.10 5.32 3.05
N SER A 111 -5.20 4.49 2.00
CA SER A 111 -5.16 4.94 0.61
C SER A 111 -6.22 6.02 0.35
N ILE A 112 -7.46 5.77 0.74
CA ILE A 112 -8.55 6.74 0.55
C ILE A 112 -8.24 8.02 1.31
N LEU A 113 -7.79 7.93 2.56
CA LEU A 113 -7.41 9.11 3.36
C LEU A 113 -6.29 9.93 2.70
N ILE A 114 -5.23 9.29 2.21
CA ILE A 114 -4.14 9.96 1.48
C ILE A 114 -4.68 10.61 0.21
N SER A 115 -5.60 9.94 -0.50
CA SER A 115 -6.22 10.45 -1.72
C SER A 115 -7.11 11.67 -1.51
N LEU A 116 -7.60 11.90 -0.29
CA LEU A 116 -8.36 13.10 0.08
C LEU A 116 -7.45 14.27 0.51
N ALA A 117 -6.18 14.00 0.77
CA ALA A 117 -5.23 15.03 1.18
C ALA A 117 -4.64 15.79 -0.04
N PRO A 118 -4.17 17.04 0.15
CA PRO A 118 -3.59 17.85 -0.94
C PRO A 118 -2.42 17.19 -1.67
N VAL A 119 -1.71 16.27 -1.02
CA VAL A 119 -0.61 15.50 -1.61
C VAL A 119 -1.06 14.64 -2.81
N ALA A 120 -2.31 14.18 -2.82
CA ALA A 120 -2.84 13.38 -3.92
C ALA A 120 -2.88 14.18 -5.22
N ALA A 121 -3.38 15.42 -5.15
CA ALA A 121 -3.40 16.34 -6.29
C ALA A 121 -1.98 16.64 -6.81
N ALA A 122 -0.96 16.66 -5.94
CA ALA A 122 0.43 16.84 -6.35
C ALA A 122 0.95 15.62 -7.13
N VAL A 123 0.57 14.40 -6.75
CA VAL A 123 0.96 13.16 -7.45
C VAL A 123 0.27 13.06 -8.81
N GLU A 124 -1.02 13.39 -8.90
CA GLU A 124 -1.77 13.39 -10.17
C GLU A 124 -1.18 14.38 -11.19
N ARG A 125 -0.68 15.54 -10.74
CA ARG A 125 0.03 16.49 -11.60
C ARG A 125 1.33 15.95 -12.19
N LEU A 126 1.95 14.93 -11.57
CA LEU A 126 3.13 14.27 -12.12
C LEU A 126 2.79 13.29 -13.24
N GLU A 127 1.53 12.84 -13.31
CA GLU A 127 1.03 12.00 -14.41
C GLU A 127 0.66 12.84 -15.64
N ALA A 128 0.22 14.08 -15.43
CA ALA A 128 -0.13 14.99 -16.53
C ALA A 128 1.09 15.30 -17.43
N PRO A 129 0.91 15.31 -18.76
CA PRO A 129 1.99 15.51 -19.74
C PRO A 129 2.69 16.87 -19.65
#